data_AF-A0A258D6U5-F1
#
_entry.id   AF-A0A258D6U5-F1
#
_cell.length_a   1.000
_cell.length_b   1.000
_cell.length_c   1.000
_cell.angle_alpha   90.00
_cell.angle_beta   90.00
_cell.angle_gamma   90.00
#
_symmetry.space_group_name_H-M   'P 1'
#
loop_
_entity.id
_entity.type
_entity.pdbx_description
1 polymer ?
#
loop_
_entity_poly.entity_id
_entity_poly.type
_entity_poly.pdbx_seq_one_letter_code
_entity_poly.pdbx_strand_id
1 'polypeptide(L)'
;MRGKLNGLVALLALSVAGAASAATPKPPPEQVLAKMLDGRTAGAPVNCIDSRSIDTVDIVDKTAIVYRLRGGRLYVNQPRIGAFTPYDRPKAR
;
A
#
# COMPACT_ATOMS: atom_id res chain seq x y z
N MET A 1 -59.67 -19.71 37.71
CA MET A 1 -59.78 -19.51 36.24
C MET A 1 -59.13 -18.18 35.86
N ARG A 2 -58.19 -18.23 34.90
CA ARG A 2 -57.63 -17.10 34.10
C ARG A 2 -56.86 -16.00 34.86
N GLY A 3 -55.53 -16.14 34.89
CA GLY A 3 -54.58 -15.11 35.33
C GLY A 3 -53.45 -14.88 34.33
N LYS A 4 -53.72 -14.00 33.36
CA LYS A 4 -52.81 -13.07 32.63
C LYS A 4 -51.44 -13.59 32.16
N LEU A 5 -51.39 -13.93 30.88
CA LEU A 5 -50.18 -14.03 30.05
C LEU A 5 -49.62 -12.62 29.84
N ASN A 6 -48.62 -12.19 30.61
CA ASN A 6 -47.97 -10.89 30.45
C ASN A 6 -46.44 -11.03 30.42
N GLY A 7 -45.87 -10.67 29.27
CA GLY A 7 -44.61 -9.94 29.20
C GLY A 7 -43.34 -10.78 29.21
N LEU A 8 -42.63 -10.82 28.09
CA LEU A 8 -41.50 -9.91 27.84
C LEU A 8 -40.91 -10.25 26.46
N VAL A 9 -41.18 -9.42 25.44
CA VAL A 9 -40.38 -9.45 24.21
C VAL A 9 -39.14 -8.61 24.49
N ALA A 10 -38.04 -9.27 24.87
CA ALA A 10 -36.74 -8.61 25.02
C ALA A 10 -36.12 -8.43 23.62
N LEU A 11 -36.35 -7.27 23.01
CA LEU A 11 -35.58 -6.80 21.85
C LEU A 11 -34.16 -6.43 22.31
N LEU A 12 -33.23 -7.39 22.17
CA LEU A 12 -31.79 -7.14 22.28
C LEU A 12 -31.34 -6.37 21.03
N ALA A 13 -31.37 -5.04 21.10
CA ALA A 13 -30.69 -4.18 20.14
C ALA A 13 -29.17 -4.31 20.37
N LEU A 14 -28.52 -5.23 19.66
CA LEU A 14 -27.06 -5.27 19.55
C LEU A 14 -26.60 -4.05 18.76
N SER A 15 -26.25 -2.97 19.46
CA SER A 15 -25.52 -1.86 18.89
C SER A 15 -24.11 -2.31 18.52
N VAL A 16 -23.92 -2.68 17.25
CA VAL A 16 -22.59 -2.92 16.68
C VAL A 16 -21.88 -1.57 16.64
N ALA A 17 -21.12 -1.25 17.68
CA ALA A 17 -20.16 -0.17 17.66
C ALA A 17 -19.07 -0.54 16.65
N GLY A 18 -19.22 -0.05 15.42
CA GLY A 18 -18.22 -0.20 14.38
C GLY A 18 -16.90 0.41 14.84
N ALA A 19 -15.89 -0.44 15.04
CA ALA A 19 -14.52 0.03 15.21
C ALA A 19 -14.11 0.71 13.90
N ALA A 20 -14.15 2.04 13.88
CA ALA A 20 -13.51 2.81 12.82
C ALA A 20 -12.00 2.57 12.94
N SER A 21 -11.46 1.67 12.13
CA SER A 21 -10.01 1.47 12.02
C SER A 21 -9.37 2.78 11.57
N ALA A 22 -8.75 3.50 12.50
CA ALA A 22 -7.93 4.66 12.17
C ALA A 22 -6.72 4.17 11.37
N ALA A 23 -6.72 4.41 10.06
CA ALA A 23 -5.61 4.05 9.20
C ALA A 23 -4.39 4.90 9.58
N THR A 24 -3.29 4.26 9.97
CA THR A 24 -2.02 4.93 10.16
C THR A 24 -1.58 5.58 8.85
N PRO A 25 -1.10 6.84 8.85
CA PRO A 25 -0.60 7.50 7.65
C PRO A 25 0.49 6.65 6.98
N LYS A 26 0.38 6.47 5.66
CA LYS A 26 1.42 5.78 4.88
C LYS A 26 2.71 6.63 4.93
N PRO A 27 3.90 6.02 5.11
CA PRO A 27 5.14 6.76 5.01
C PRO A 27 5.28 7.40 3.62
N PRO A 28 5.95 8.55 3.53
CA PRO A 28 6.17 9.20 2.26
C PRO A 28 7.07 8.32 1.35
N PRO A 29 6.88 8.41 0.02
CA PRO A 29 7.43 7.44 -0.93
C PRO A 29 8.96 7.41 -0.96
N GLU A 30 9.62 8.56 -0.81
CA GLU A 30 11.07 8.65 -0.71
C GLU A 30 11.62 7.89 0.50
N GLN A 31 10.88 7.88 1.62
CA GLN A 31 11.25 7.12 2.81
C GLN A 31 11.09 5.62 2.58
N VAL A 32 10.07 5.21 1.81
CA VAL A 32 9.90 3.81 1.40
C VAL A 32 11.09 3.37 0.54
N LEU A 33 11.48 4.16 -0.46
CA LEU A 33 12.64 3.84 -1.31
C LEU A 33 13.93 3.78 -0.49
N ALA A 34 14.16 4.74 0.40
CA ALA A 34 15.35 4.75 1.26
C ALA A 34 15.45 3.47 2.11
N LYS A 35 14.34 3.03 2.71
CA LYS A 35 14.29 1.77 3.46
C LYS A 35 14.56 0.54 2.60
N MET A 36 14.07 0.52 1.35
CA MET A 36 14.36 -0.59 0.42
C MET A 36 15.85 -0.70 0.06
N LEU A 37 16.55 0.43 0.05
CA LEU A 37 17.95 0.55 -0.35
C LEU A 37 18.94 0.52 0.82
N ASP A 38 18.45 0.44 2.06
CA ASP A 38 19.29 0.47 3.24
C ASP A 38 20.34 -0.66 3.25
N GLY A 39 21.57 -0.32 3.62
CA GLY A 39 22.72 -1.23 3.58
C GLY A 39 23.17 -1.68 2.18
N ARG A 40 22.60 -1.16 1.10
CA ARG A 40 22.99 -1.51 -0.28
C ARG A 40 23.98 -0.51 -0.86
N THR A 41 24.92 -1.00 -1.66
CA THR A 41 25.87 -0.16 -2.41
C THR A 41 25.43 -0.04 -3.87
N ALA A 42 25.38 1.17 -4.38
CA ALA A 42 25.06 1.43 -5.79
C ALA A 42 26.24 1.02 -6.69
N GLY A 43 25.95 0.25 -7.75
CA GLY A 43 26.89 -0.06 -8.82
C GLY A 43 26.79 0.92 -9.99
N ALA A 44 27.53 0.64 -11.06
CA ALA A 44 27.40 1.37 -12.30
C ALA A 44 25.98 1.22 -12.89
N PRO A 45 25.36 2.30 -13.39
CA PRO A 45 24.06 2.22 -14.05
C PRO A 45 24.17 1.39 -15.32
N VAL A 46 23.11 0.65 -15.62
CA VAL A 46 22.97 -0.13 -16.85
C VAL A 46 21.70 0.29 -17.58
N ASN A 47 21.72 0.18 -18.90
CA ASN A 47 20.57 0.56 -19.73
C ASN A 47 19.52 -0.56 -19.86
N CYS A 48 19.94 -1.82 -19.71
CA CYS A 48 19.08 -2.99 -19.89
C CYS A 48 19.33 -4.01 -18.77
N ILE A 49 18.26 -4.68 -18.34
CA ILE A 49 18.30 -5.82 -17.41
C ILE A 49 17.63 -7.03 -18.06
N ASP A 50 18.05 -8.24 -17.67
CA ASP A 50 17.38 -9.46 -18.13
C ASP A 50 16.02 -9.62 -17.43
N SER A 51 14.94 -9.47 -18.20
CA SER A 51 13.57 -9.56 -17.69
C SER A 51 13.21 -10.94 -17.13
N ARG A 52 13.85 -12.02 -17.61
CA ARG A 52 13.60 -13.39 -17.12
C ARG A 52 14.13 -13.62 -15.71
N SER A 53 15.08 -12.79 -15.28
CA SER A 53 15.68 -12.85 -13.95
C SER A 53 14.91 -12.06 -12.89
N ILE A 54 13.92 -11.27 -13.30
CA ILE A 54 13.09 -10.45 -12.40
C ILE A 54 12.14 -11.35 -11.62
N ASP A 55 12.12 -11.16 -10.31
CA ASP A 55 11.24 -11.84 -9.36
C ASP A 55 10.06 -10.94 -8.99
N THR A 56 10.33 -9.70 -8.62
CA THR A 56 9.29 -8.70 -8.30
C THR A 56 9.56 -7.35 -8.92
N VAL A 57 8.49 -6.60 -9.18
CA VAL A 57 8.52 -5.20 -9.59
C VAL A 57 7.72 -4.40 -8.58
N ASP A 58 8.42 -3.55 -7.83
CA ASP A 58 7.84 -2.68 -6.81
C ASP A 58 7.78 -1.24 -7.34
N ILE A 59 6.59 -0.63 -7.32
CA ILE A 59 6.42 0.78 -7.72
C ILE A 59 6.41 1.62 -6.46
N VAL A 60 7.39 2.52 -6.33
CA VAL A 60 7.41 3.55 -5.30
C VAL A 60 6.78 4.81 -5.90
N ASP A 61 5.61 5.14 -5.39
CA ASP A 61 4.73 6.16 -5.97
C ASP A 61 5.48 7.46 -6.32
N LYS A 62 5.35 7.88 -7.58
CA LYS A 62 5.97 9.07 -8.18
C LYS A 62 7.50 9.20 -8.00
N THR A 63 8.18 8.14 -7.57
CA THR A 63 9.58 8.20 -7.14
C THR A 63 10.45 7.23 -7.92
N ALA A 64 10.08 5.95 -7.99
CA ALA A 64 10.92 4.94 -8.63
C ALA A 64 10.14 3.66 -8.97
N ILE A 65 10.71 2.89 -9.90
CA ILE A 65 10.37 1.48 -10.13
C ILE A 65 11.58 0.66 -9.69
N VAL A 66 11.37 -0.27 -8.76
CA VAL A 66 12.41 -1.12 -8.20
C VAL A 66 12.20 -2.55 -8.72
N TYR A 67 13.15 -3.03 -9.50
CA TYR A 67 13.18 -4.40 -9.99
C TYR A 67 14.03 -5.25 -9.05
N ARG A 68 13.45 -6.30 -8.50
CA ARG A 68 14.16 -7.29 -7.69
C ARG A 68 14.49 -8.49 -8.55
N LEU A 69 15.76 -8.83 -8.66
CA LEU A 69 16.20 -10.03 -9.36
C LEU A 69 16.32 -11.20 -8.38
N ARG A 70 16.22 -12.41 -8.92
CA ARG A 70 16.64 -13.63 -8.23
C ARG A 70 18.07 -13.46 -7.71
N GLY A 71 18.28 -13.74 -6.42
CA GLY A 71 19.56 -13.48 -5.74
C GLY A 71 19.66 -12.10 -5.07
N GLY A 72 18.58 -11.32 -5.03
CA GLY A 72 18.44 -10.17 -4.13
C GLY A 72 19.05 -8.87 -4.64
N ARG A 73 19.56 -8.83 -5.88
CA ARG A 73 20.00 -7.58 -6.53
C ARG A 73 18.80 -6.71 -6.85
N LEU A 74 18.93 -5.40 -6.62
CA LEU A 74 17.92 -4.41 -6.97
C LEU A 74 18.42 -3.52 -8.10
N TYR A 75 17.55 -3.25 -9.07
CA TYR A 75 17.73 -2.18 -10.04
C TYR A 75 16.65 -1.13 -9.82
N VAL A 76 17.07 0.14 -9.72
CA VAL A 76 16.16 1.27 -9.49
C VAL A 76 16.11 2.08 -10.76
N ASN A 77 14.93 2.19 -11.36
CA ASN A 77 14.65 3.14 -12.42
C ASN A 77 13.92 4.34 -11.82
N GLN A 78 14.39 5.56 -12.10
CA GLN A 78 13.77 6.82 -11.65
C GLN A 78 13.30 7.59 -12.89
N PRO A 79 12.06 7.34 -13.36
CA PRO A 79 11.53 8.00 -14.55
C PRO A 79 11.44 9.51 -14.35
N ARG A 80 11.91 10.28 -15.35
CA ARG A 80 11.83 11.76 -15.32
C ARG A 80 10.43 12.30 -15.62
N ILE A 81 9.55 11.48 -16.21
CA ILE A 81 8.21 11.85 -16.67
C ILE A 81 7.26 10.73 -16.23
N GLY A 82 6.21 11.04 -15.48
CA GLY A 82 5.26 10.03 -14.95
C GLY A 82 4.78 10.23 -13.51
N ALA A 83 5.21 11.28 -12.80
CA ALA A 83 4.69 11.62 -11.47
C ALA A 83 3.25 12.19 -11.48
N PHE A 84 2.58 12.23 -12.64
CA PHE A 84 1.19 12.63 -12.79
C PHE A 84 0.44 11.53 -13.55
N THR A 85 -0.28 10.70 -12.82
CA THR A 85 -1.30 9.81 -13.39
C THR A 85 -2.60 10.59 -13.54
N PRO A 86 -3.50 10.21 -14.47
CA PRO A 86 -4.86 10.76 -14.52
C PRO A 86 -5.66 10.57 -13.22
N TYR A 87 -5.21 9.66 -12.34
CA TYR A 87 -5.76 9.41 -11.00
C TYR A 87 -5.27 10.40 -9.93
N ASP A 88 -4.25 11.21 -10.24
CA ASP A 88 -3.72 12.25 -9.34
C ASP A 88 -4.54 13.55 -9.36
N ARG A 89 -5.69 13.57 -10.06
CA ARG A 89 -6.59 14.71 -9.99
C ARG A 89 -7.11 14.83 -8.55
N PRO A 90 -7.00 16.01 -7.91
CA PRO A 90 -7.67 16.22 -6.63
C PRO A 90 -9.15 15.94 -6.83
N LYS A 91 -9.72 15.07 -5.99
CA LYS A 91 -11.17 14.87 -5.97
C LYS A 91 -11.79 16.25 -5.70
N ALA A 92 -12.42 16.83 -6.72
CA ALA A 92 -13.22 18.03 -6.54
C ALA A 92 -14.22 17.74 -5.42
N ARG A 93 -14.20 18.61 -4.41
CA ARG A 93 -15.05 18.55 -3.24
C ARG A 93 -16.48 18.93 -3.59
#